data_AF-G5KCS6-F1
#
_entry.id   AF-G5KCS6-F1
#
_cell.length_a   1.000
_cell.length_b   1.000
_cell.length_c   1.000
_cell.angle_alpha   90.00
_cell.angle_beta   90.00
_cell.angle_gamma   90.00
#
_symmetry.space_group_name_H-M   'P 1'
#
loop_
_entity.id
_entity.type
_entity.pdbx_description
1 polymer ?
#
loop_
_entity_poly.entity_id
_entity_poly.type
_entity_poly.pdbx_seq_one_letter_code
_entity_poly.pdbx_strand_id
1 'polypeptide(L)'
;MIFSENYDMLLKISLIVESWKNMKLPKEGDFITIQSYKHDGSLHRTWRDTMVLKTTENAVIGVNDHTLVTESDGRRWVTREPAIVYFHKKYWFNIIAMIRDNGVSYYCNLASPYIMDEEALKYIDYDLDVKVFADGEKKLLDVDEYEVHKKR
;
A
#
# COMPACT_ATOMS: atom_id res chain seq x y z
N MET A 1 32.22 -34.03 -11.30
CA MET A 1 31.95 -33.14 -10.15
C MET A 1 31.06 -31.95 -10.56
N ILE A 2 30.07 -32.15 -11.46
CA ILE A 2 29.24 -31.07 -12.05
C ILE A 2 27.73 -31.25 -11.71
N PHE A 3 27.35 -32.38 -11.11
CA PHE A 3 25.94 -32.69 -10.79
C PHE A 3 25.47 -32.14 -9.43
N SER A 4 26.39 -31.81 -8.50
CA SER A 4 26.03 -31.32 -7.16
C SER A 4 25.62 -29.85 -7.15
N GLU A 5 26.23 -29.01 -7.99
CA GLU A 5 25.95 -27.56 -8.02
C GLU A 5 24.55 -27.24 -8.55
N ASN A 6 24.06 -28.03 -9.51
CA ASN A 6 22.71 -27.87 -10.07
C ASN A 6 21.61 -28.25 -9.05
N TYR A 7 21.86 -29.23 -8.18
CA TYR A 7 20.93 -29.60 -7.12
C TYR A 7 20.83 -28.52 -6.05
N ASP A 8 21.95 -27.92 -5.66
CA ASP A 8 21.98 -26.85 -4.66
C ASP A 8 21.27 -25.58 -5.14
N MET A 9 21.38 -25.26 -6.43
CA MET A 9 20.63 -24.17 -7.06
C MET A 9 19.12 -24.44 -7.09
N LEU A 10 18.70 -25.65 -7.48
CA LEU A 10 17.28 -26.03 -7.48
C LEU A 10 16.69 -26.06 -6.06
N LEU A 11 17.48 -26.50 -5.07
CA LEU A 11 17.07 -26.49 -3.66
C LEU A 11 16.89 -25.04 -3.16
N LYS A 12 17.79 -24.12 -3.51
CA LYS A 12 17.66 -22.68 -3.20
C LYS A 12 16.42 -22.07 -3.84
N ILE A 13 16.16 -22.36 -5.11
CA ILE A 13 14.93 -21.91 -5.79
C ILE A 13 13.70 -22.49 -5.09
N SER A 14 13.70 -23.77 -4.73
CA SER A 14 12.59 -24.41 -4.01
C SER A 14 12.34 -23.75 -2.66
N LEU A 15 13.39 -23.48 -1.88
CA LEU A 15 13.30 -22.82 -0.57
C LEU A 15 12.81 -21.38 -0.69
N ILE A 16 13.20 -20.65 -1.74
CA ILE A 16 12.69 -19.31 -2.05
C ILE A 16 11.20 -19.37 -2.42
N VAL A 17 10.80 -20.34 -3.25
CA VAL A 17 9.40 -20.52 -3.63
C VAL A 17 8.55 -20.96 -2.42
N GLU A 18 9.08 -21.79 -1.53
CA GLU A 18 8.43 -22.18 -0.28
C GLU A 18 8.36 -21.03 0.72
N SER A 19 9.38 -20.19 0.82
CA SER A 19 9.33 -18.99 1.68
C SER A 19 8.31 -17.98 1.16
N TRP A 20 8.20 -17.80 -0.16
CA TRP A 20 7.14 -16.99 -0.77
C TRP A 20 5.73 -17.56 -0.52
N LYS A 21 5.59 -18.89 -0.50
CA LYS A 21 4.34 -19.56 -0.12
C LYS A 21 4.01 -19.42 1.37
N ASN A 22 5.03 -19.25 2.21
CA ASN A 22 4.91 -19.19 3.67
C ASN A 22 4.92 -17.76 4.24
N MET A 23 4.90 -16.71 3.41
CA MET A 23 4.71 -15.35 3.89
C MET A 23 3.34 -15.26 4.56
N LYS A 24 3.36 -15.30 5.89
CA LYS A 24 2.15 -15.17 6.70
C LYS A 24 1.62 -13.77 6.52
N LEU A 25 0.40 -13.70 5.98
CA LEU A 25 -0.39 -12.47 6.00
C LEU A 25 -0.43 -11.93 7.44
N PRO A 26 -0.33 -10.59 7.62
CA PRO A 26 -0.37 -10.00 8.95
C PRO A 26 -1.71 -10.31 9.60
N LYS A 27 -1.67 -10.54 10.92
CA LYS A 27 -2.85 -10.83 11.71
C LYS A 27 -3.53 -9.54 12.16
N GLU A 28 -4.79 -9.65 12.52
CA GLU A 28 -5.52 -8.57 13.17
C GLU A 28 -4.80 -8.15 14.46
N GLY A 29 -4.56 -6.86 14.63
CA GLY A 29 -3.78 -6.28 15.72
C GLY A 29 -2.27 -6.15 15.45
N ASP A 30 -1.73 -6.77 14.40
CA ASP A 30 -0.34 -6.55 13.99
C ASP A 30 -0.18 -5.14 13.41
N PHE A 31 1.02 -4.58 13.54
CA PHE A 31 1.39 -3.31 12.94
C PHE A 31 2.24 -3.55 11.70
N ILE A 32 1.91 -2.88 10.61
CA ILE A 32 2.64 -2.96 9.34
C ILE A 32 3.09 -1.58 8.87
N THR A 33 4.15 -1.58 8.06
CA THR A 33 4.54 -0.42 7.27
C THR A 33 3.85 -0.47 5.92
N ILE A 34 3.41 0.67 5.41
CA ILE A 34 2.89 0.83 4.05
C ILE A 34 3.87 1.70 3.27
N GLN A 35 4.21 1.28 2.05
CA GLN A 35 5.02 2.05 1.12
C GLN A 35 4.27 2.23 -0.21
N SER A 36 4.26 3.46 -0.70
CA SER A 36 3.80 3.79 -2.04
C SER A 36 4.99 4.10 -2.93
N TYR A 37 4.89 3.71 -4.20
CA TYR A 37 5.86 3.98 -5.24
C TYR A 37 5.18 4.70 -6.40
N LYS A 38 5.93 5.46 -7.20
CA LYS A 38 5.43 5.92 -8.51
C LYS A 38 5.69 4.86 -9.58
N HIS A 39 5.11 5.06 -10.77
CA HIS A 39 5.21 4.08 -11.87
C HIS A 39 6.65 3.74 -12.28
N ASP A 40 7.56 4.71 -12.16
CA ASP A 40 8.99 4.55 -12.43
C ASP A 40 9.76 3.77 -11.35
N GLY A 41 9.07 3.30 -10.31
CA GLY A 41 9.65 2.55 -9.21
C GLY A 41 10.28 3.42 -8.12
N SER A 42 10.21 4.75 -8.23
CA SER A 42 10.69 5.64 -7.16
C SER A 42 9.78 5.56 -5.93
N LEU A 43 10.37 5.55 -4.74
CA LEU A 43 9.61 5.59 -3.48
C LEU A 43 8.89 6.94 -3.38
N HIS A 44 7.58 6.92 -3.14
CA HIS A 44 6.75 8.11 -3.02
C HIS A 44 6.56 8.48 -1.54
N ARG A 45 5.97 7.59 -0.74
CA ARG A 45 5.69 7.81 0.68
C ARG A 45 5.75 6.52 1.49
N THR A 46 6.14 6.64 2.75
CA THR A 46 6.08 5.56 3.75
C THR A 46 5.18 5.98 4.91
N TRP A 47 4.22 5.14 5.27
CA TRP A 47 3.41 5.25 6.49
C TRP A 47 3.83 4.15 7.45
N ARG A 48 4.17 4.51 8.69
CA ARG A 48 4.55 3.54 9.74
C ARG A 48 3.42 3.25 10.70
N ASP A 49 3.47 2.08 11.31
CA ASP A 49 2.58 1.69 12.41
C ASP A 49 1.09 1.72 12.03
N THR A 50 0.76 1.24 10.82
CA THR A 50 -0.63 0.96 10.46
C THR A 50 -1.07 -0.32 11.17
N MET A 51 -2.07 -0.23 12.05
CA MET A 51 -2.63 -1.41 12.71
C MET A 51 -3.57 -2.15 11.76
N VAL A 52 -3.38 -3.45 11.62
CA VAL A 52 -4.24 -4.30 10.79
C VAL A 52 -5.55 -4.57 11.53
N LEU A 53 -6.67 -4.18 10.91
CA LEU A 53 -8.03 -4.45 11.40
C LEU A 53 -8.58 -5.76 10.85
N LYS A 54 -8.26 -6.07 9.58
CA LYS A 54 -8.74 -7.28 8.93
C LYS A 54 -7.80 -7.71 7.82
N THR A 55 -7.55 -9.01 7.74
CA THR A 55 -6.88 -9.61 6.59
C THR A 55 -7.72 -10.74 6.02
N THR A 56 -7.77 -10.82 4.69
CA THR A 56 -8.34 -11.93 3.94
C THR A 56 -7.30 -12.41 2.91
N GLU A 57 -7.63 -13.43 2.13
CA GLU A 57 -6.77 -13.89 1.03
C GLU A 57 -6.40 -12.75 0.05
N ASN A 58 -7.34 -11.83 -0.20
CA ASN A 58 -7.23 -10.81 -1.25
C ASN A 58 -7.16 -9.37 -0.73
N ALA A 59 -7.42 -9.13 0.55
CA ALA A 59 -7.57 -7.77 1.06
C ALA A 59 -6.89 -7.59 2.43
N VAL A 60 -6.36 -6.38 2.65
CA VAL A 60 -5.91 -5.88 3.95
C VAL A 60 -6.67 -4.60 4.25
N ILE A 61 -7.25 -4.55 5.45
CA ILE A 61 -7.86 -3.35 6.03
C ILE A 61 -7.00 -2.96 7.23
N GLY A 62 -6.52 -1.73 7.23
CA GLY A 62 -5.76 -1.15 8.33
C GLY A 62 -6.38 0.13 8.85
N VAL A 63 -5.89 0.58 10.00
CA VAL A 63 -6.15 1.92 10.53
C VAL A 63 -4.85 2.65 10.77
N ASN A 64 -4.81 3.89 10.30
CA ASN A 64 -3.81 4.87 10.63
C ASN A 64 -4.41 5.80 11.69
N ASP A 65 -3.74 5.93 12.82
CA ASP A 65 -4.10 6.86 13.87
C ASP A 65 -2.81 7.51 14.37
N HIS A 66 -2.67 8.82 14.15
CA HIS A 66 -1.42 9.55 14.42
C HIS A 66 -0.17 8.86 13.82
N THR A 67 -0.29 8.40 12.58
CA THR A 67 0.74 7.65 11.85
C THR A 67 1.85 8.58 11.36
N LEU A 68 3.11 8.16 11.54
CA LEU A 68 4.28 8.83 10.97
C LEU A 68 4.36 8.59 9.46
N VAL A 69 4.35 9.68 8.69
CA VAL A 69 4.54 9.70 7.24
C VAL A 69 5.92 10.23 6.92
N THR A 70 6.64 9.54 6.04
CA THR A 70 7.90 9.99 5.44
C THR A 70 7.72 10.15 3.93
N GLU A 71 7.96 11.35 3.42
CA GLU A 71 7.93 11.67 1.99
C GLU A 71 9.20 11.21 1.29
N SER A 72 9.18 11.12 -0.05
CA SER A 72 10.32 10.74 -0.89
C SER A 72 11.55 11.64 -0.70
N ASP A 73 11.33 12.92 -0.38
CA ASP A 73 12.38 13.91 -0.09
C ASP A 73 12.90 13.85 1.36
N GLY A 74 12.40 12.90 2.16
CA GLY A 74 12.80 12.69 3.56
C GLY A 74 12.06 13.56 4.58
N ARG A 75 11.16 14.47 4.17
CA ARG A 75 10.29 15.21 5.10
C ARG A 75 9.42 14.23 5.88
N ARG A 76 9.16 14.57 7.15
CA ARG A 76 8.36 13.74 8.06
C ARG A 76 7.27 14.56 8.72
N TRP A 77 6.08 13.96 8.82
CA TRP A 77 4.94 14.56 9.50
C TRP A 77 4.02 13.45 10.05
N VAL A 78 3.13 13.80 10.95
CA VAL A 78 2.20 12.87 11.60
C VAL A 78 0.78 13.20 11.17
N THR A 79 0.01 12.18 10.80
CA THR A 79 -1.41 12.37 10.45
C THR A 79 -2.18 12.88 11.67
N ARG A 80 -3.16 13.76 11.44
CA ARG A 80 -3.99 14.30 12.53
C ARG A 80 -5.25 13.48 12.74
N GLU A 81 -5.94 13.19 11.65
CA GLU A 81 -7.20 12.47 11.68
C GLU A 81 -6.96 10.98 11.47
N PRO A 82 -7.73 10.11 12.15
CA PRO A 82 -7.68 8.69 11.89
C PRO A 82 -8.22 8.36 10.49
N ALA A 83 -7.65 7.35 9.86
CA ALA A 83 -8.08 6.89 8.54
C ALA A 83 -8.09 5.37 8.46
N ILE A 84 -9.16 4.80 7.92
CA ILE A 84 -9.21 3.39 7.53
C ILE A 84 -8.64 3.29 6.11
N VAL A 85 -7.71 2.37 5.93
CA VAL A 85 -7.07 2.11 4.63
C VAL A 85 -7.45 0.72 4.15
N TYR A 86 -7.78 0.60 2.86
CA TYR A 86 -8.18 -0.66 2.22
C TYR A 86 -7.32 -0.91 0.98
N PHE A 87 -6.72 -2.10 0.92
CA PHE A 87 -5.91 -2.56 -0.21
C PHE A 87 -6.42 -3.91 -0.70
N HIS A 88 -6.36 -4.14 -2.02
CA HIS A 88 -6.81 -5.39 -2.64
C HIS A 88 -5.78 -5.94 -3.64
N LYS A 89 -5.64 -7.27 -3.72
CA LYS A 89 -4.69 -7.97 -4.61
C LYS A 89 -5.13 -8.05 -6.08
N LYS A 90 -6.39 -7.68 -6.37
CA LYS A 90 -6.95 -7.81 -7.74
C LYS A 90 -7.55 -6.52 -8.28
N TYR A 91 -7.70 -5.49 -7.43
CA TYR A 91 -8.30 -4.23 -7.86
C TYR A 91 -7.25 -3.16 -8.00
N TRP A 92 -7.45 -2.31 -9.00
CA TRP A 92 -6.55 -1.22 -9.36
C TRP A 92 -6.93 0.07 -8.64
N PHE A 93 -7.21 -0.06 -7.34
CA PHE A 93 -7.43 1.07 -6.45
C PHE A 93 -7.15 0.67 -5.01
N ASN A 94 -6.85 1.68 -4.20
CA ASN A 94 -6.97 1.59 -2.74
C ASN A 94 -7.96 2.66 -2.25
N ILE A 95 -8.55 2.43 -1.08
CA ILE A 95 -9.47 3.37 -0.46
C ILE A 95 -8.86 3.89 0.83
N ILE A 96 -8.92 5.21 1.03
CA ILE A 96 -8.62 5.86 2.31
C ILE A 96 -9.88 6.55 2.80
N ALA A 97 -10.48 6.04 3.87
CA ALA A 97 -11.63 6.64 4.54
C ALA A 97 -11.14 7.49 5.71
N MET A 98 -11.05 8.80 5.53
CA MET A 98 -10.67 9.74 6.57
C MET A 98 -11.87 10.04 7.47
N ILE A 99 -11.72 9.80 8.76
CA ILE A 99 -12.78 9.98 9.75
C ILE A 99 -12.61 11.35 10.40
N ARG A 100 -13.66 12.17 10.35
CA ARG A 100 -13.70 13.52 10.95
C ARG A 100 -15.03 13.75 11.64
N ASP A 101 -15.10 14.76 12.50
CA ASP A 101 -16.32 15.14 13.24
C ASP A 101 -17.50 15.48 12.32
N ASN A 102 -17.22 16.03 11.14
CA ASN A 102 -18.23 16.41 10.15
C ASN A 102 -18.60 15.28 9.18
N GLY A 103 -18.10 14.07 9.41
CA GLY A 103 -18.38 12.89 8.59
C GLY A 103 -17.13 12.30 7.95
N VAL A 104 -17.34 11.22 7.18
CA VAL A 104 -16.26 10.47 6.53
C VAL A 104 -16.08 10.96 5.10
N SER A 105 -14.85 11.30 4.74
CA SER A 105 -14.48 11.52 3.33
C SER A 105 -13.65 10.35 2.82
N TYR A 106 -13.88 9.95 1.58
CA TYR A 106 -13.19 8.84 0.94
C TYR A 106 -12.27 9.36 -0.15
N TYR A 107 -11.08 8.80 -0.22
CA TYR A 107 -10.21 8.86 -1.38
C TYR A 107 -10.22 7.49 -2.04
N CYS A 108 -10.49 7.46 -3.34
CA CYS A 108 -10.30 6.29 -4.18
C CYS A 108 -9.11 6.57 -5.09
N ASN A 109 -7.94 6.08 -4.69
CA ASN A 109 -6.70 6.32 -5.42
C ASN A 109 -6.58 5.28 -6.52
N LEU A 110 -6.31 5.71 -7.76
CA LEU A 110 -5.88 4.81 -8.82
C LEU A 110 -4.50 4.27 -8.42
N ALA A 111 -4.46 2.97 -8.14
CA ALA A 111 -3.28 2.35 -7.57
C ALA A 111 -3.14 0.92 -8.09
N SER A 112 -1.93 0.38 -8.13
CA SER A 112 -1.76 -1.04 -8.43
C SER A 112 -2.39 -1.90 -7.33
N PRO A 113 -2.72 -3.16 -7.63
CA PRO A 113 -2.85 -4.17 -6.59
C PRO A 113 -1.63 -4.17 -5.66
N TYR A 114 -1.86 -4.40 -4.37
CA TYR A 114 -0.76 -4.42 -3.41
C TYR A 114 0.04 -5.73 -3.48
N ILE A 115 1.31 -5.63 -3.14
CA ILE A 115 2.16 -6.76 -2.75
C ILE A 115 2.53 -6.62 -1.27
N MET A 116 2.87 -7.72 -0.63
CA MET A 116 3.32 -7.75 0.76
C MET A 116 4.58 -8.58 0.83
N ASP A 117 5.61 -8.04 1.47
CA ASP A 117 6.81 -8.77 1.87
C ASP A 117 7.08 -8.55 3.38
N GLU A 118 8.25 -8.99 3.85
CA GLU A 118 8.63 -8.85 5.26
C GLU A 118 8.85 -7.39 5.70
N GLU A 119 9.04 -6.46 4.75
CA GLU A 119 9.30 -5.06 5.04
C GLU A 119 8.00 -4.25 5.12
N ALA A 120 7.11 -4.40 4.12
CA ALA A 120 5.94 -3.55 4.00
C ALA A 120 4.85 -4.12 3.08
N LEU A 121 3.65 -3.55 3.23
CA LEU A 121 2.66 -3.52 2.16
C LEU A 121 3.08 -2.46 1.13
N LYS A 122 3.24 -2.87 -0.13
CA LYS A 122 3.74 -2.01 -1.21
C LYS A 122 2.75 -1.92 -2.35
N TYR A 123 2.59 -0.73 -2.92
CA TYR A 123 1.76 -0.50 -4.12
C TYR A 123 2.30 0.66 -4.96
N ILE A 124 1.88 0.72 -6.22
CA ILE A 124 2.14 1.84 -7.13
C ILE A 124 0.97 2.82 -7.05
N ASP A 125 1.25 4.08 -6.80
CA ASP A 125 0.35 5.22 -6.85
C ASP A 125 0.42 5.84 -8.26
N TYR A 126 -0.74 5.96 -8.92
CA TYR A 126 -0.84 6.51 -10.27
C TYR A 126 -1.34 7.95 -10.28
N ASP A 127 -1.11 8.70 -9.19
CA ASP A 127 -1.45 10.12 -9.01
C ASP A 127 -2.96 10.42 -8.96
N LEU A 128 -3.74 9.85 -9.87
CA LEU A 128 -5.16 10.18 -10.06
C LEU A 128 -6.03 9.59 -8.94
N ASP A 129 -6.78 10.44 -8.25
CA ASP A 129 -7.75 9.99 -7.25
C ASP A 129 -9.12 10.67 -7.37
N VAL A 130 -10.14 9.95 -6.93
CA VAL A 130 -11.48 10.48 -6.75
C VAL A 130 -11.72 10.68 -5.26
N LYS A 131 -11.97 11.92 -4.87
CA LYS A 131 -12.41 12.26 -3.52
C LYS A 131 -13.93 12.32 -3.45
N VAL A 132 -14.50 11.64 -2.47
CA VAL A 132 -15.91 11.73 -2.08
C VAL A 132 -15.99 12.44 -0.74
N PHE A 133 -16.65 13.59 -0.69
CA PHE A 133 -16.85 14.36 0.54
C PHE A 133 -17.99 13.76 1.39
N ALA A 134 -18.07 14.19 2.65
CA ALA A 134 -19.05 13.67 3.61
C ALA A 134 -20.51 13.93 3.20
N ASP A 135 -20.76 14.97 2.40
CA ASP A 135 -22.06 15.30 1.81
C ASP A 135 -22.35 14.54 0.49
N GLY A 136 -21.40 13.73 0.02
CA GLY A 136 -21.50 12.96 -1.21
C GLY A 136 -21.02 13.68 -2.47
N GLU A 137 -20.56 14.94 -2.38
CA GLU A 137 -19.89 15.61 -3.50
C GLU A 137 -18.68 14.78 -3.94
N LYS A 138 -18.41 14.74 -5.25
CA LYS A 138 -17.29 13.99 -5.83
C LYS A 138 -16.40 14.93 -6.62
N LYS A 139 -15.10 14.81 -6.41
CA LYS A 139 -14.09 15.60 -7.12
C LYS A 139 -12.95 14.71 -7.60
N LEU A 140 -12.54 14.93 -8.84
CA LEU A 140 -11.32 14.35 -9.39
C LEU A 140 -10.14 15.24 -8.96
N LEU A 141 -9.10 14.63 -8.40
CA LEU A 141 -7.89 15.31 -7.92
C LEU A 141 -6.66 14.84 -8.72
N ASP A 142 -5.60 15.64 -8.62
CA ASP A 142 -4.24 15.32 -9.10
C ASP A 142 -4.14 14.93 -10.60
N VAL A 143 -5.10 15.42 -11.40
CA VAL A 143 -5.15 15.23 -12.86
C VAL A 143 -3.88 15.77 -13.54
N ASP A 144 -3.39 16.93 -13.11
CA ASP A 144 -2.21 17.54 -13.71
C ASP A 144 -0.94 16.71 -13.45
N GLU A 145 -0.81 16.12 -12.25
CA GLU A 145 0.30 15.23 -11.90
C GLU A 145 0.26 13.96 -12.77
N TYR A 146 -0.92 13.34 -12.88
CA TYR A 146 -1.14 12.19 -13.75
C TYR A 146 -0.79 12.47 -15.21
N GLU A 147 -1.23 13.60 -15.76
CA GLU A 147 -0.97 13.99 -17.15
C GLU A 147 0.53 14.18 -17.45
N VAL A 148 1.30 14.60 -16.45
CA VAL A 148 2.77 14.74 -16.55
C VAL A 148 3.44 13.38 -16.46
N HIS A 149 3.06 12.54 -15.50
CA HIS A 149 3.74 11.28 -15.22
C HIS A 149 3.40 10.17 -16.21
N LYS A 150 2.19 10.13 -16.79
CA LYS A 150 1.79 9.07 -17.75
C LYS A 150 2.65 8.98 -19.03
N LYS A 151 3.48 9.99 -19.29
CA LYS A 151 4.36 10.07 -20.47
C LYS A 151 5.76 9.51 -20.23
N ARG A 152 6.07 9.10 -18.99
CA ARG A 152 7.35 8.55 -18.56
C ARG A 152 7.19 7.06 -18.30
#